data_AF-A0A9X8DYC1-F1
#
_entry.id   AF-A0A9X8DYC1-F1
#
_cell.length_a   1.000
_cell.length_b   1.000
_cell.length_c   1.000
_cell.angle_alpha   90.00
_cell.angle_beta   90.00
_cell.angle_gamma   90.00
#
_symmetry.space_group_name_H-M   'P 1'
#
loop_
_entity.id
_entity.type
_entity.pdbx_description
1 polymer ?
#
loop_
_entity_poly.entity_id
_entity_poly.type
_entity_poly.pdbx_seq_one_letter_code
_entity_poly.pdbx_strand_id
1 'polypeptide(L)'
;MATVLTERRVVGSPRSHWFATVKIALGPFGSIDAYHVPFPLPLVTLLWKVQTIVTANALTISDKPLVELIHSVQSAEFMSTWSNSWRHFSAGNIICDYTSSPGAADRTVKGSFTSDVDCAGVKSNVIYASRMQILFAALAWHIQWPHEALDIQFICALNANACVDDLTSTLLWATAVTGNDGDMTLQSAVQDVVVTAGNVSMIQFEAKSRQLLLLTLFGSKSIAYTGWMLLYEWVVGVREVVAFAGDANVEWQVMSEYTTP
;
A
#
# COMPACT_ATOMS: atom_id res chain seq x y z
N MET A 1 8.78 30.57 17.77
CA MET A 1 8.57 30.28 16.33
C MET A 1 7.10 30.00 16.00
N ALA A 2 6.43 29.07 16.69
CA ALA A 2 5.01 28.78 16.46
C ALA A 2 4.08 30.00 16.59
N THR A 3 4.26 30.85 17.61
CA THR A 3 3.45 32.07 17.84
C THR A 3 3.57 33.07 16.69
N VAL A 4 4.77 33.24 16.13
CA VAL A 4 5.06 34.17 15.02
C VAL A 4 4.41 33.69 13.72
N LEU A 5 4.37 32.38 13.47
CA LEU A 5 3.72 31.81 12.30
C LEU A 5 2.18 31.89 12.39
N THR A 6 1.63 31.77 13.59
CA THR A 6 0.20 31.98 13.86
C THR A 6 -0.19 33.45 13.70
N GLU A 7 0.61 34.38 14.24
CA GLU A 7 0.39 35.84 14.09
C GLU A 7 0.45 36.29 12.63
N ARG A 8 1.36 35.71 11.84
CA ARG A 8 1.46 35.98 10.41
C ARG A 8 0.43 35.25 9.54
N ARG A 9 -0.54 34.54 10.16
CA ARG A 9 -1.57 33.73 9.48
C ARG A 9 -1.01 32.70 8.49
N VAL A 10 0.24 32.33 8.65
CA VAL A 10 0.88 31.27 7.86
C VAL A 10 0.37 29.90 8.34
N VAL A 11 -0.01 29.80 9.62
CA VAL A 11 -0.60 28.60 10.23
C VAL A 11 -1.91 28.96 10.93
N GLY A 12 -2.99 28.25 10.60
CA GLY A 12 -4.31 28.45 11.20
C GLY A 12 -4.36 28.10 12.69
N SER A 13 -5.17 28.84 13.45
CA SER A 13 -5.47 28.60 14.87
C SER A 13 -6.99 28.61 15.08
N PRO A 14 -7.57 27.68 15.87
CA PRO A 14 -6.91 26.59 16.59
C PRO A 14 -6.41 25.50 15.63
N ARG A 15 -5.27 24.86 15.97
CA ARG A 15 -4.79 23.69 15.20
C ARG A 15 -5.78 22.56 15.37
N SER A 16 -6.15 21.88 14.28
CA SER A 16 -6.97 20.69 14.42
C SER A 16 -6.26 19.60 15.22
N HIS A 17 -7.04 18.64 15.68
CA HIS A 17 -6.49 17.46 16.34
C HIS A 17 -5.54 16.65 15.45
N TRP A 18 -5.65 16.70 14.12
CA TRP A 18 -4.75 16.00 13.19
C TRP A 18 -3.32 16.49 13.34
N PHE A 19 -3.12 17.80 13.18
CA PHE A 19 -1.82 18.44 13.33
C PHE A 19 -1.29 18.40 14.77
N ALA A 20 -2.18 18.40 15.77
CA ALA A 20 -1.77 18.18 17.14
C ALA A 20 -1.17 16.78 17.32
N THR A 21 -1.79 15.74 16.76
CA THR A 21 -1.29 14.35 16.84
C THR A 21 0.01 14.17 16.07
N VAL A 22 0.13 14.70 14.85
CA VAL A 22 1.40 14.68 14.09
C VAL A 22 2.51 15.36 14.88
N LYS A 23 2.21 16.54 15.46
CA LYS A 23 3.18 17.28 16.27
C LYS A 23 3.68 16.48 17.48
N ILE A 24 2.79 15.73 18.14
CA ILE A 24 3.16 14.89 19.28
C ILE A 24 4.05 13.74 18.82
N ALA A 25 3.79 13.18 17.64
CA ALA A 25 4.44 11.96 17.20
C ALA A 25 5.78 12.18 16.45
N LEU A 26 5.89 13.23 15.64
CA LEU A 26 7.11 13.56 14.87
C LEU A 26 7.85 14.79 15.40
N GLY A 27 7.15 15.70 16.08
CA GLY A 27 7.70 16.99 16.49
C GLY A 27 7.04 18.18 15.77
N PRO A 28 7.44 19.42 16.08
CA PRO A 28 6.82 20.60 15.49
C PRO A 28 7.03 20.68 13.97
N PHE A 29 5.96 21.02 13.23
CA PHE A 29 6.09 21.38 11.82
C PHE A 29 7.16 22.46 11.62
N GLY A 30 8.03 22.26 10.64
CA GLY A 30 9.22 23.08 10.40
C GLY A 30 10.52 22.49 10.97
N SER A 31 10.45 21.46 11.82
CA SER A 31 11.61 20.61 12.21
C SER A 31 11.46 19.15 11.82
N ILE A 32 10.42 18.82 11.04
CA ILE A 32 10.26 17.49 10.44
C ILE A 32 10.94 17.53 9.07
N ASP A 33 11.98 16.74 8.92
CA ASP A 33 12.66 16.49 7.66
C ASP A 33 11.90 15.43 6.86
N ALA A 34 11.86 15.60 5.54
CA ALA A 34 11.26 14.66 4.60
C ALA A 34 12.25 14.37 3.47
N TYR A 35 12.53 13.10 3.21
CA TYR A 35 13.42 12.69 2.12
C TYR A 35 12.88 11.46 1.39
N HIS A 36 13.06 11.43 0.07
CA HIS A 36 12.67 10.29 -0.74
C HIS A 36 13.52 9.07 -0.40
N VAL A 37 12.86 7.93 -0.24
CA VAL A 37 13.50 6.62 -0.10
C VAL A 37 13.51 5.99 -1.49
N PRO A 38 14.67 5.55 -2.01
CA PRO A 38 14.73 4.81 -3.26
C PRO A 38 14.12 3.42 -3.08
N PHE A 39 13.44 2.90 -4.10
CA PHE A 39 13.01 1.50 -4.08
C PHE A 39 14.23 0.57 -3.99
N PRO A 40 14.16 -0.51 -3.18
CA PRO A 40 15.31 -1.38 -2.97
C PRO A 40 15.57 -2.25 -4.21
N LEU A 41 16.85 -2.49 -4.53
CA LEU A 41 17.26 -3.33 -5.67
C LEU A 41 16.65 -4.75 -5.64
N PRO A 42 16.50 -5.42 -4.48
CA PRO A 42 15.75 -6.68 -4.39
C PRO A 42 14.34 -6.62 -4.99
N LEU A 43 13.61 -5.52 -4.78
CA LEU A 43 12.24 -5.35 -5.26
C LEU A 43 12.19 -5.24 -6.78
N VAL A 44 13.12 -4.47 -7.37
CA VAL A 44 13.28 -4.39 -8.82
C VAL A 44 13.62 -5.77 -9.39
N THR A 45 14.57 -6.47 -8.77
CA THR A 45 15.01 -7.80 -9.22
C THR A 45 13.85 -8.81 -9.20
N LEU A 46 13.04 -8.81 -8.13
CA LEU A 46 11.86 -9.66 -8.03
C LEU A 46 10.85 -9.34 -9.14
N LEU A 47 10.56 -8.05 -9.37
CA LEU A 47 9.63 -7.63 -10.42
C LEU A 47 10.08 -8.13 -11.81
N TRP A 48 11.37 -7.98 -12.14
CA TRP A 48 11.93 -8.47 -13.40
C TRP A 48 11.81 -9.99 -13.54
N LYS A 49 12.07 -10.76 -12.47
CA LYS A 49 11.90 -12.22 -12.48
C LYS A 49 10.45 -12.61 -12.75
N VAL A 50 9.50 -11.98 -12.05
CA VAL A 50 8.07 -12.26 -12.24
C VAL A 50 7.61 -11.88 -13.65
N GLN A 51 8.03 -10.72 -14.17
CA GLN A 51 7.70 -10.32 -15.54
C GLN A 51 8.23 -11.31 -16.58
N THR A 52 9.44 -11.84 -16.37
CA THR A 52 10.04 -12.88 -17.22
C THR A 52 9.21 -14.15 -17.19
N ILE A 53 8.79 -14.60 -16.00
CA ILE A 53 7.92 -15.78 -15.82
C ILE A 53 6.58 -15.59 -16.53
N VAL A 54 5.90 -14.46 -16.32
CA VAL A 54 4.61 -14.16 -16.95
C VAL A 54 4.76 -14.16 -18.48
N THR A 55 5.81 -13.52 -19.00
CA THR A 55 6.05 -13.44 -20.45
C THR A 55 6.36 -14.81 -21.04
N ALA A 56 7.19 -15.62 -20.37
CA ALA A 56 7.49 -16.97 -20.82
C ALA A 56 6.23 -17.85 -20.87
N ASN A 57 5.42 -17.83 -19.81
CA ASN A 57 4.18 -18.61 -19.72
C ASN A 57 3.12 -18.16 -20.74
N ALA A 58 3.07 -16.87 -21.05
CA ALA A 58 2.17 -16.33 -22.08
C ALA A 58 2.59 -16.73 -23.51
N LEU A 59 3.88 -16.99 -23.74
CA LEU A 59 4.44 -17.37 -25.05
C LEU A 59 4.51 -18.88 -25.26
N THR A 60 4.47 -19.69 -24.21
CA THR A 60 4.41 -21.16 -24.31
C THR A 60 3.03 -21.61 -24.79
N ILE A 61 2.87 -21.65 -26.11
CA ILE A 61 1.65 -22.09 -26.83
C ILE A 61 1.15 -23.48 -26.38
N SER A 62 2.02 -24.30 -25.77
CA SER A 62 1.71 -25.66 -25.31
C SER A 62 0.82 -25.73 -24.06
N ASP A 63 0.86 -24.73 -23.16
CA ASP A 63 0.09 -24.74 -21.90
C ASP A 63 -1.11 -23.79 -21.98
N LYS A 64 -2.09 -24.16 -22.83
CA LYS A 64 -3.37 -23.45 -22.97
C LYS A 64 -4.01 -23.04 -21.63
N PRO A 65 -4.02 -23.89 -20.57
CA PRO A 65 -4.63 -23.51 -19.30
C PRO A 65 -3.92 -22.34 -18.58
N LEU A 66 -2.58 -22.27 -18.63
CA LEU A 66 -1.83 -21.19 -17.98
C LEU A 66 -2.03 -19.86 -18.71
N VAL A 67 -2.04 -19.93 -20.04
CA VAL A 67 -2.31 -18.77 -20.91
C VAL A 67 -3.72 -18.24 -20.66
N GLU A 68 -4.72 -19.12 -20.56
CA GLU A 68 -6.11 -18.76 -20.24
C GLU A 68 -6.23 -18.08 -18.87
N LEU A 69 -5.54 -18.58 -17.84
CA LEU A 69 -5.51 -17.95 -16.51
C LEU A 69 -4.88 -16.55 -16.53
N ILE A 70 -3.80 -16.35 -17.29
CA ILE A 70 -3.18 -15.01 -17.42
C ILE A 70 -4.13 -14.05 -18.17
N HIS A 71 -4.82 -14.53 -19.20
CA HIS A 71 -5.73 -13.71 -20.00
C HIS A 71 -7.04 -13.39 -19.30
N SER A 72 -7.51 -14.24 -18.38
CA SER A 72 -8.72 -13.99 -17.60
C SER A 72 -8.56 -12.81 -16.64
N VAL A 73 -7.35 -12.59 -16.12
CA VAL A 73 -7.05 -11.46 -15.21
C VAL A 73 -7.25 -10.14 -15.95
N GLN A 74 -8.18 -9.33 -15.45
CA GLN A 74 -8.42 -7.97 -15.96
C GLN A 74 -7.74 -6.92 -15.07
N SER A 75 -7.51 -5.73 -15.63
CA SER A 75 -7.17 -4.59 -14.78
C SER A 75 -8.36 -4.27 -13.88
N ALA A 76 -8.10 -4.01 -12.60
CA ALA A 76 -9.16 -3.84 -11.61
C ALA A 76 -8.82 -2.70 -10.64
N GLU A 77 -9.87 -2.10 -10.09
CA GLU A 77 -9.75 -1.15 -9.00
C GLU A 77 -9.82 -1.89 -7.66
N PHE A 78 -8.79 -1.72 -6.84
CA PHE A 78 -8.76 -2.25 -5.47
C PHE A 78 -8.84 -1.09 -4.49
N MET A 79 -9.79 -1.20 -3.56
CA MET A 79 -9.90 -0.28 -2.44
C MET A 79 -9.56 -1.03 -1.16
N SER A 80 -8.48 -0.60 -0.50
CA SER A 80 -7.94 -1.32 0.64
C SER A 80 -8.79 -1.11 1.89
N THR A 81 -9.27 -2.21 2.48
CA THR A 81 -9.93 -2.24 3.79
C THR A 81 -9.03 -2.83 4.85
N TRP A 82 -7.82 -2.29 5.06
CA TRP A 82 -6.94 -2.77 6.15
C TRP A 82 -7.59 -2.68 7.56
N SER A 83 -8.82 -2.16 7.62
CA SER A 83 -9.85 -2.34 8.63
C SER A 83 -10.47 -3.75 8.68
N ASN A 84 -10.51 -4.36 9.86
CA ASN A 84 -11.60 -5.29 10.17
C ASN A 84 -12.87 -4.51 10.54
N SER A 85 -13.97 -5.19 10.85
CA SER A 85 -15.28 -4.58 11.15
C SER A 85 -15.31 -3.55 12.29
N TRP A 86 -14.19 -3.33 13.00
CA TRP A 86 -14.12 -2.48 14.19
C TRP A 86 -13.17 -1.27 14.07
N ARG A 87 -12.32 -1.22 13.04
CA ARG A 87 -11.31 -0.15 12.90
C ARG A 87 -11.59 0.69 11.67
N HIS A 88 -11.89 1.97 11.87
CA HIS A 88 -12.22 2.91 10.80
C HIS A 88 -11.19 4.01 10.73
N PHE A 89 -10.93 4.53 9.53
CA PHE A 89 -9.96 5.58 9.31
C PHE A 89 -10.64 6.86 8.81
N SER A 90 -10.38 7.96 9.51
CA SER A 90 -10.97 9.27 9.23
C SER A 90 -10.07 10.15 8.39
N ALA A 91 -8.76 9.95 8.44
CA ALA A 91 -7.77 10.66 7.65
C ALA A 91 -6.50 9.81 7.48
N GLY A 92 -5.56 10.28 6.66
CA GLY A 92 -4.23 9.67 6.54
C GLY A 92 -3.14 10.68 6.20
N ASN A 93 -3.47 11.73 5.43
CA ASN A 93 -2.49 12.73 5.00
C ASN A 93 -1.97 13.58 6.16
N ILE A 94 -0.72 13.39 6.55
CA ILE A 94 -0.08 14.13 7.65
C ILE A 94 0.24 15.59 7.33
N ILE A 95 0.21 15.96 6.06
CA ILE A 95 0.48 17.33 5.58
C ILE A 95 -0.83 18.14 5.57
N CYS A 96 -1.99 17.49 5.65
CA CYS A 96 -3.29 18.14 5.54
C CYS A 96 -3.97 18.41 6.88
N ASP A 97 -4.55 19.61 6.97
CA ASP A 97 -5.46 19.98 8.05
C ASP A 97 -6.92 19.88 7.57
N TYR A 98 -7.54 18.72 7.80
CA TYR A 98 -8.90 18.48 7.33
C TYR A 98 -9.95 19.14 8.21
N THR A 99 -10.83 19.94 7.60
CA THR A 99 -12.01 20.54 8.24
C THR A 99 -13.19 19.56 8.34
N SER A 100 -13.15 18.48 7.56
CA SER A 100 -14.16 17.41 7.56
C SER A 100 -13.51 16.09 7.19
N SER A 101 -13.93 15.01 7.87
CA SER A 101 -13.52 13.64 7.57
C SER A 101 -14.72 12.76 7.25
N PRO A 102 -14.53 11.65 6.50
CA PRO A 102 -15.54 10.62 6.34
C PRO A 102 -16.06 10.12 7.69
N GLY A 103 -17.34 9.76 7.73
CA GLY A 103 -17.98 9.22 8.93
C GLY A 103 -17.50 7.81 9.27
N ALA A 104 -17.83 7.32 10.47
CA ALA A 104 -17.42 6.00 10.97
C ALA A 104 -17.96 4.80 10.15
N ALA A 105 -18.81 5.02 9.14
CA ALA A 105 -19.24 3.98 8.22
C ALA A 105 -18.20 3.70 7.12
N ASP A 106 -17.29 4.64 6.86
CA ASP A 106 -16.21 4.47 5.88
C ASP A 106 -15.15 3.50 6.43
N ARG A 107 -14.87 2.46 5.64
CA ARG A 107 -13.92 1.37 5.98
C ARG A 107 -12.64 1.43 5.15
N THR A 108 -12.51 2.45 4.31
CA THR A 108 -11.38 2.55 3.41
C THR A 108 -10.17 3.10 4.14
N VAL A 109 -9.01 2.53 3.86
CA VAL A 109 -7.71 3.13 4.19
C VAL A 109 -7.60 4.45 3.41
N LYS A 110 -6.94 5.45 3.99
CA LYS A 110 -6.76 6.79 3.43
C LYS A 110 -5.37 6.98 2.82
N GLY A 111 -5.24 7.91 1.88
CA GLY A 111 -3.92 8.36 1.41
C GLY A 111 -3.09 8.94 2.57
N SER A 112 -1.79 8.64 2.62
CA SER A 112 -0.94 8.99 3.79
C SER A 112 -0.19 10.32 3.66
N PHE A 113 0.12 10.75 2.43
CA PHE A 113 0.57 12.10 2.08
C PHE A 113 0.58 12.24 0.55
N THR A 114 0.59 13.48 0.07
CA THR A 114 0.92 13.82 -1.32
C THR A 114 1.34 15.28 -1.36
N SER A 115 2.29 15.62 -2.23
CA SER A 115 2.65 17.01 -2.56
C SER A 115 1.78 17.61 -3.67
N ASP A 116 1.04 16.78 -4.39
CA ASP A 116 0.52 17.12 -5.72
C ASP A 116 -0.98 17.46 -5.71
N VAL A 117 -1.64 17.22 -4.56
CA VAL A 117 -3.08 17.44 -4.39
C VAL A 117 -3.33 18.37 -3.22
N ASP A 118 -4.40 19.14 -3.31
CA ASP A 118 -4.86 19.98 -2.21
C ASP A 118 -5.40 19.16 -1.02
N CYS A 119 -5.65 19.85 0.09
CA CYS A 119 -6.29 19.26 1.25
C CYS A 119 -7.83 19.27 1.17
N ALA A 120 -8.41 19.35 -0.04
CA ALA A 120 -9.86 19.37 -0.23
C ALA A 120 -10.43 17.95 -0.05
N GLY A 121 -10.75 17.67 1.22
CA GLY A 121 -11.35 16.42 1.65
C GLY A 121 -10.34 15.28 1.74
N VAL A 122 -10.70 14.28 2.54
CA VAL A 122 -9.88 13.08 2.74
C VAL A 122 -10.07 12.14 1.57
N LYS A 123 -8.97 11.63 1.02
CA LYS A 123 -8.97 10.70 -0.10
C LYS A 123 -8.76 9.27 0.37
N SER A 124 -9.51 8.35 -0.23
CA SER A 124 -9.35 6.93 0.01
C SER A 124 -8.16 6.38 -0.78
N ASN A 125 -7.51 5.38 -0.23
CA ASN A 125 -6.44 4.66 -0.89
C ASN A 125 -7.04 3.73 -1.95
N VAL A 126 -6.83 4.09 -3.20
CA VAL A 126 -7.27 3.33 -4.37
C VAL A 126 -6.04 2.86 -5.15
N ILE A 127 -6.09 1.62 -5.62
CA ILE A 127 -5.06 1.00 -6.47
C ILE A 127 -5.73 0.67 -7.80
N TYR A 128 -5.26 1.28 -8.88
CA TYR A 128 -5.70 0.99 -10.24
C TYR A 128 -4.78 -0.08 -10.82
N ALA A 129 -5.04 -1.33 -10.44
CA ALA A 129 -4.10 -2.41 -10.69
C ALA A 129 -4.12 -2.88 -12.14
N SER A 130 -2.94 -2.88 -12.76
CA SER A 130 -2.74 -3.55 -14.05
C SER A 130 -2.73 -5.07 -13.88
N ARG A 131 -2.95 -5.81 -14.98
CA ARG A 131 -2.80 -7.27 -14.98
C ARG A 131 -1.45 -7.73 -14.41
N MET A 132 -0.36 -7.08 -14.80
CA MET A 132 0.99 -7.44 -14.31
C MET A 132 1.15 -7.20 -12.81
N GLN A 133 0.53 -6.15 -12.28
CA GLN A 133 0.55 -5.84 -10.85
C GLN A 133 -0.22 -6.88 -10.03
N ILE A 134 -1.38 -7.33 -10.52
CA ILE A 134 -2.18 -8.39 -9.89
C ILE A 134 -1.41 -9.71 -9.89
N LEU A 135 -0.84 -10.10 -11.04
CA LEU A 135 0.01 -11.29 -11.17
C LEU A 135 1.24 -11.22 -10.26
N PHE A 136 1.92 -10.07 -10.23
CA PHE A 136 3.07 -9.83 -9.35
C PHE A 136 2.71 -10.01 -7.88
N ALA A 137 1.65 -9.36 -7.42
CA ALA A 137 1.25 -9.41 -6.03
C ALA A 137 0.81 -10.82 -5.59
N ALA A 138 0.07 -11.55 -6.43
CA ALA A 138 -0.36 -12.90 -6.12
C ALA A 138 0.81 -13.89 -6.09
N LEU A 139 1.74 -13.80 -7.04
CA LEU A 139 2.91 -14.67 -7.06
C LEU A 139 3.83 -14.40 -5.87
N ALA A 140 4.13 -13.12 -5.58
CA ALA A 140 4.96 -12.76 -4.43
C ALA A 140 4.33 -13.19 -3.10
N TRP A 141 3.01 -13.00 -2.94
CA TRP A 141 2.28 -13.45 -1.76
C TRP A 141 2.29 -14.98 -1.62
N HIS A 142 2.01 -15.72 -2.70
CA HIS A 142 2.02 -17.19 -2.70
C HIS A 142 3.40 -17.74 -2.34
N ILE A 143 4.47 -17.15 -2.88
CA ILE A 143 5.85 -17.55 -2.55
C ILE A 143 6.20 -17.24 -1.10
N GLN A 144 5.69 -16.14 -0.54
CA GLN A 144 5.89 -15.80 0.86
C GLN A 144 5.18 -16.79 1.81
N TRP A 145 3.99 -17.29 1.41
CA TRP A 145 3.16 -18.19 2.20
C TRP A 145 2.55 -19.33 1.37
N PRO A 146 3.37 -20.30 0.90
CA PRO A 146 2.94 -21.30 -0.09
C PRO A 146 1.89 -22.30 0.43
N HIS A 147 1.73 -22.40 1.75
CA HIS A 147 0.78 -23.32 2.40
C HIS A 147 -0.43 -22.61 3.03
N GLU A 148 -0.63 -21.33 2.72
CA GLU A 148 -1.68 -20.52 3.32
C GLU A 148 -2.70 -20.10 2.27
N ALA A 149 -3.96 -20.00 2.67
CA ALA A 149 -5.01 -19.47 1.81
C ALA A 149 -5.10 -17.93 1.96
N LEU A 150 -5.10 -17.22 0.84
CA LEU A 150 -5.34 -15.78 0.84
C LEU A 150 -6.81 -15.52 1.22
N ASP A 151 -7.03 -14.56 2.13
CA ASP A 151 -8.39 -14.11 2.45
C ASP A 151 -8.93 -13.19 1.33
N ILE A 152 -9.41 -13.82 0.26
CA ILE A 152 -9.97 -13.14 -0.92
C ILE A 152 -11.16 -12.26 -0.52
N GLN A 153 -11.99 -12.71 0.42
CA GLN A 153 -13.17 -11.96 0.86
C GLN A 153 -12.77 -10.67 1.57
N PHE A 154 -11.71 -10.70 2.38
CA PHE A 154 -11.15 -9.50 2.99
C PHE A 154 -10.63 -8.50 1.96
N ILE A 155 -9.92 -8.97 0.93
CA ILE A 155 -9.33 -8.09 -0.10
C ILE A 155 -10.41 -7.51 -1.01
N CYS A 156 -11.40 -8.32 -1.37
CA CYS A 156 -12.49 -7.96 -2.26
C CYS A 156 -13.69 -7.34 -1.53
N ALA A 157 -13.57 -7.02 -0.24
CA ALA A 157 -14.68 -6.58 0.60
C ALA A 157 -15.43 -5.35 0.07
N LEU A 158 -14.76 -4.50 -0.73
CA LEU A 158 -15.35 -3.31 -1.33
C LEU A 158 -15.71 -3.44 -2.81
N ASN A 159 -15.22 -4.49 -3.51
CA ASN A 159 -15.38 -4.68 -4.95
C ASN A 159 -15.62 -6.18 -5.30
N ALA A 160 -16.70 -6.77 -4.81
CA ALA A 160 -16.81 -8.23 -4.63
C ALA A 160 -16.69 -9.09 -5.91
N ASN A 161 -17.56 -8.94 -6.91
CA ASN A 161 -17.73 -10.01 -7.90
C ASN A 161 -16.51 -10.18 -8.84
N ALA A 162 -16.06 -9.11 -9.50
CA ALA A 162 -14.92 -9.20 -10.42
C ALA A 162 -13.59 -9.50 -9.69
N CYS A 163 -13.40 -8.91 -8.50
CA CYS A 163 -12.19 -9.12 -7.70
C CYS A 163 -12.02 -10.57 -7.26
N VAL A 164 -13.10 -11.24 -6.83
CA VAL A 164 -13.03 -12.64 -6.35
C VAL A 164 -12.58 -13.56 -7.48
N ASP A 165 -13.15 -13.43 -8.67
CA ASP A 165 -12.84 -14.26 -9.82
C ASP A 165 -11.41 -14.01 -10.32
N ASP A 166 -10.99 -12.74 -10.40
CA ASP A 166 -9.63 -12.34 -10.80
C ASP A 166 -8.57 -12.89 -9.81
N LEU A 167 -8.77 -12.69 -8.49
CA LEU A 167 -7.83 -13.18 -7.48
C LEU A 167 -7.75 -14.71 -7.45
N THR A 168 -8.89 -15.39 -7.60
CA THR A 168 -8.93 -16.86 -7.66
C THR A 168 -8.12 -17.37 -8.84
N SER A 169 -8.31 -16.79 -10.04
CA SER A 169 -7.56 -17.15 -11.24
C SER A 169 -6.06 -16.89 -11.08
N THR A 170 -5.70 -15.76 -10.48
CA THR A 170 -4.31 -15.36 -10.29
C THR A 170 -3.57 -16.25 -9.28
N LEU A 171 -4.24 -16.70 -8.22
CA LEU A 171 -3.66 -17.64 -7.25
C LEU A 171 -3.49 -19.05 -7.81
N LEU A 172 -4.45 -19.51 -8.62
CA LEU A 172 -4.32 -20.78 -9.36
C LEU A 172 -3.10 -20.72 -10.29
N TRP A 173 -2.92 -19.61 -11.00
CA TRP A 173 -1.74 -19.39 -11.83
C TRP A 173 -0.45 -19.40 -10.99
N ALA A 174 -0.40 -18.66 -9.88
CA ALA A 174 0.78 -18.61 -9.02
C ALA A 174 1.18 -20.01 -8.51
N THR A 175 0.18 -20.81 -8.10
CA THR A 175 0.37 -22.19 -7.64
C THR A 175 0.87 -23.10 -8.77
N ALA A 176 0.32 -22.96 -9.98
CA ALA A 176 0.73 -23.76 -11.12
C ALA A 176 2.16 -23.45 -11.58
N VAL A 177 2.62 -22.21 -11.38
CA VAL A 177 3.98 -21.78 -11.72
C VAL A 177 5.02 -22.28 -10.72
N THR A 178 4.75 -22.19 -9.42
CA THR A 178 5.76 -22.50 -8.38
C THR A 178 5.56 -23.85 -7.72
N GLY A 179 4.47 -24.55 -8.02
CA GLY A 179 4.02 -25.71 -7.24
C GLY A 179 3.53 -25.32 -5.83
N ASN A 180 3.15 -26.35 -5.08
CA ASN A 180 2.64 -26.22 -3.70
C ASN A 180 3.73 -25.88 -2.67
N ASP A 181 4.98 -26.22 -2.96
CA ASP A 181 6.12 -25.99 -2.05
C ASP A 181 6.84 -24.66 -2.36
N GLY A 182 6.42 -23.95 -3.41
CA GLY A 182 7.04 -22.72 -3.90
C GLY A 182 8.34 -22.95 -4.69
N ASP A 183 8.99 -21.84 -5.06
CA ASP A 183 10.32 -21.83 -5.70
C ASP A 183 11.33 -21.26 -4.71
N MET A 184 12.29 -22.07 -4.24
CA MET A 184 13.30 -21.66 -3.25
C MET A 184 14.11 -20.42 -3.70
N THR A 185 14.39 -20.30 -5.00
CA THR A 185 15.15 -19.16 -5.53
C THR A 185 14.31 -17.88 -5.48
N LEU A 186 13.01 -17.97 -5.77
CA LEU A 186 12.11 -16.83 -5.64
C LEU A 186 11.78 -16.53 -4.17
N GLN A 187 11.76 -17.54 -3.31
CA GLN A 187 11.53 -17.37 -1.88
C GLN A 187 12.61 -16.49 -1.24
N SER A 188 13.88 -16.71 -1.59
CA SER A 188 14.97 -15.82 -1.15
C SER A 188 14.78 -14.38 -1.63
N ALA A 189 14.39 -14.18 -2.90
CA ALA A 189 14.14 -12.85 -3.45
C ALA A 189 12.96 -12.14 -2.77
N VAL A 190 11.87 -12.86 -2.49
CA VAL A 190 10.73 -12.35 -1.73
C VAL A 190 11.16 -11.94 -0.32
N GLN A 191 11.95 -12.77 0.36
CA GLN A 191 12.44 -12.48 1.70
C GLN A 191 13.34 -11.23 1.72
N ASP A 192 14.23 -11.06 0.74
CA ASP A 192 15.08 -9.87 0.63
C ASP A 192 14.24 -8.59 0.47
N VAL A 193 13.12 -8.64 -0.26
CA VAL A 193 12.18 -7.52 -0.35
C VAL A 193 11.50 -7.25 0.98
N VAL A 194 11.00 -8.28 1.66
CA VAL A 194 10.34 -8.12 2.96
C VAL A 194 11.30 -7.52 3.99
N VAL A 195 12.59 -7.89 3.96
CA VAL A 195 13.61 -7.31 4.85
C VAL A 195 13.89 -5.84 4.51
N THR A 196 13.96 -5.49 3.23
CA THR A 196 14.36 -4.14 2.78
C THR A 196 13.21 -3.14 2.71
N ALA A 197 11.97 -3.60 2.51
CA ALA A 197 10.77 -2.75 2.38
C ALA A 197 9.72 -3.04 3.47
N GLY A 198 10.00 -3.94 4.43
CA GLY A 198 9.05 -4.36 5.46
C GLY A 198 8.59 -3.26 6.41
N ASN A 199 9.41 -2.22 6.56
CA ASN A 199 9.12 -1.07 7.42
C ASN A 199 8.32 0.03 6.71
N VAL A 200 8.07 -0.09 5.39
CA VAL A 200 7.21 0.84 4.68
C VAL A 200 5.79 0.72 5.22
N SER A 201 5.14 1.86 5.40
CA SER A 201 3.83 1.94 6.04
C SER A 201 2.94 2.99 5.40
N MET A 202 1.65 2.91 5.73
CA MET A 202 0.69 3.98 5.49
C MET A 202 0.29 4.60 6.82
N ILE A 203 0.23 5.93 6.87
CA ILE A 203 -0.27 6.66 8.04
C ILE A 203 -1.78 6.72 7.98
N GLN A 204 -2.43 6.36 9.08
CA GLN A 204 -3.86 6.49 9.25
C GLN A 204 -4.20 7.18 10.56
N PHE A 205 -5.25 7.98 10.56
CA PHE A 205 -5.87 8.43 11.79
C PHE A 205 -7.13 7.62 12.06
N GLU A 206 -7.19 6.98 13.22
CA GLU A 206 -8.29 6.14 13.63
C GLU A 206 -9.51 7.01 14.03
N ALA A 207 -10.69 6.70 13.49
CA ALA A 207 -11.86 7.57 13.58
C ALA A 207 -12.44 7.74 14.99
N LYS A 208 -12.28 6.74 15.87
CA LYS A 208 -12.87 6.63 17.21
C LYS A 208 -11.89 7.06 18.30
N SER A 209 -10.67 6.53 18.32
CA SER A 209 -9.59 6.84 19.25
C SER A 209 -8.86 8.13 18.90
N ARG A 210 -8.94 8.58 17.63
CA ARG A 210 -8.21 9.74 17.09
C ARG A 210 -6.70 9.61 17.19
N GLN A 211 -6.20 8.37 17.29
CA GLN A 211 -4.78 8.06 17.30
C GLN A 211 -4.23 8.01 15.88
N LEU A 212 -2.98 8.46 15.73
CA LEU A 212 -2.19 8.21 14.53
C LEU A 212 -1.64 6.78 14.61
N LEU A 213 -1.83 6.04 13.53
CA LEU A 213 -1.41 4.66 13.37
C LEU A 213 -0.51 4.54 12.14
N LEU A 214 0.53 3.72 12.26
CA LEU A 214 1.29 3.23 11.12
C LEU A 214 0.79 1.84 10.76
N LEU A 215 0.28 1.71 9.55
CA LEU A 215 -0.09 0.42 9.00
C LEU A 215 1.05 -0.07 8.10
N THR A 216 1.86 -0.98 8.61
CA THR A 216 2.96 -1.57 7.85
C THR A 216 2.43 -2.43 6.72
N LEU A 217 3.09 -2.38 5.54
CA LEU A 217 2.64 -3.12 4.35
C LEU A 217 2.59 -4.63 4.57
N PHE A 218 3.35 -5.15 5.54
CA PHE A 218 3.46 -6.57 5.87
C PHE A 218 2.98 -6.90 7.29
N GLY A 219 2.15 -6.04 7.90
CA GLY A 219 1.67 -6.23 9.27
C GLY A 219 0.77 -7.45 9.48
N SER A 220 0.16 -7.98 8.42
CA SER A 220 -0.58 -9.25 8.42
C SER A 220 -0.59 -9.89 7.03
N LYS A 221 -0.90 -11.19 6.95
CA LYS A 221 -1.00 -11.92 5.67
C LYS A 221 -2.03 -11.28 4.72
N SER A 222 -3.20 -10.89 5.22
CA SER A 222 -4.26 -10.30 4.40
C SER A 222 -3.91 -8.89 3.91
N ILE A 223 -3.14 -8.12 4.69
CA ILE A 223 -2.64 -6.79 4.29
C ILE A 223 -1.49 -6.94 3.28
N ALA A 224 -0.63 -7.94 3.46
CA ALA A 224 0.58 -8.12 2.65
C ALA A 224 0.30 -8.28 1.15
N TYR A 225 -0.83 -8.86 0.74
CA TYR A 225 -1.21 -8.87 -0.67
C TYR A 225 -1.35 -7.44 -1.24
N THR A 226 -2.03 -6.56 -0.50
CA THR A 226 -2.10 -5.14 -0.85
C THR A 226 -0.73 -4.48 -0.75
N GLY A 227 0.07 -4.85 0.24
CA GLY A 227 1.46 -4.43 0.38
C GLY A 227 2.29 -4.71 -0.89
N TRP A 228 2.19 -5.91 -1.46
CA TRP A 228 2.85 -6.26 -2.71
C TRP A 228 2.35 -5.42 -3.90
N MET A 229 1.04 -5.16 -4.01
CA MET A 229 0.50 -4.26 -5.03
C MET A 229 1.05 -2.83 -4.90
N LEU A 230 1.19 -2.34 -3.67
CA LEU A 230 1.72 -1.01 -3.36
C LEU A 230 3.22 -0.91 -3.63
N LEU A 231 4.00 -1.95 -3.32
CA LEU A 231 5.42 -2.01 -3.68
C LEU A 231 5.63 -2.02 -5.20
N TYR A 232 4.74 -2.65 -5.97
CA TYR A 232 4.77 -2.55 -7.43
C TYR A 232 4.62 -1.09 -7.88
N GLU A 233 3.64 -0.35 -7.35
CA GLU A 233 3.41 1.08 -7.66
C GLU A 233 4.61 1.96 -7.34
N TRP A 234 5.37 1.60 -6.29
CA TRP A 234 6.61 2.28 -5.96
C TRP A 234 7.69 2.11 -7.04
N VAL A 235 7.85 0.90 -7.58
CA VAL A 235 8.84 0.63 -8.65
C VAL A 235 8.46 1.31 -9.95
N VAL A 236 7.16 1.32 -10.30
CA VAL A 236 6.69 1.94 -11.56
C VAL A 236 6.47 3.45 -11.45
N GLY A 237 6.73 4.05 -10.28
CA GLY A 237 6.66 5.50 -10.06
C GLY A 237 5.24 6.05 -9.97
N VAL A 238 4.23 5.20 -9.73
CA VAL A 238 2.86 5.64 -9.45
C VAL A 238 2.73 6.15 -8.02
N ARG A 239 3.54 5.60 -7.11
CA ARG A 239 3.67 6.06 -5.74
C ARG A 239 5.14 6.19 -5.38
N GLU A 240 5.37 6.90 -4.29
CA GLU A 240 6.70 7.04 -3.71
C GLU A 240 6.69 6.70 -2.23
N VAL A 241 7.90 6.49 -1.71
CA VAL A 241 8.12 6.36 -0.27
C VAL A 241 8.96 7.53 0.18
N VAL A 242 8.45 8.25 1.17
CA VAL A 242 9.14 9.35 1.83
C VAL A 242 9.36 8.96 3.29
N ALA A 243 10.58 9.15 3.75
CA ALA A 243 10.91 9.05 5.15
C ALA A 243 10.66 10.39 5.83
N PHE A 244 9.81 10.39 6.87
CA PHE A 244 9.59 11.54 7.73
C PHE A 244 10.38 11.35 9.02
N ALA A 245 11.39 12.19 9.22
CA ALA A 245 12.24 12.19 10.40
C ALA A 245 12.02 13.48 11.19
N GLY A 246 11.80 13.38 12.50
CA GLY A 246 11.64 14.57 13.33
C GLY A 246 12.33 14.45 14.68
N ASP A 247 12.24 15.51 15.47
CA ASP A 247 12.96 15.70 16.74
C ASP A 247 12.69 14.61 17.80
N ALA A 248 11.68 13.76 17.58
CA ALA A 248 11.36 12.63 18.44
C ALA A 248 12.32 11.43 18.30
N ASN A 249 13.39 11.52 17.49
CA ASN A 249 14.23 10.38 17.06
C ASN A 249 13.41 9.27 16.40
N VAL A 250 12.38 9.69 15.66
CA VAL A 250 11.44 8.82 14.98
C VAL A 250 11.61 9.05 13.49
N GLU A 251 11.76 7.96 12.74
CA GLU A 251 11.81 7.95 11.28
C GLU A 251 10.75 6.98 10.77
N TRP A 252 9.82 7.49 9.96
CA TRP A 252 8.77 6.69 9.34
C TRP A 252 8.92 6.68 7.84
N GLN A 253 9.08 5.50 7.25
CA GLN A 253 8.97 5.32 5.81
C GLN A 253 7.50 5.16 5.44
N VAL A 254 6.97 6.17 4.78
CA VAL A 254 5.56 6.30 4.48
C VAL A 254 5.37 6.26 2.98
N MET A 255 4.39 5.49 2.52
CA MET A 255 4.00 5.48 1.12
C MET A 255 3.00 6.60 0.80
N SER A 256 3.18 7.28 -0.33
CA SER A 256 2.30 8.36 -0.78
C SER A 256 0.88 7.86 -1.09
N GLU A 257 -0.05 8.80 -1.21
CA GLU A 257 -1.32 8.61 -1.90
C GLU A 257 -1.09 8.29 -3.40
N TYR A 258 -2.11 7.68 -4.03
CA TYR A 258 -2.14 7.58 -5.48
C TYR A 258 -2.38 8.96 -6.08
N THR A 259 -1.49 9.36 -6.98
CA THR A 259 -1.63 10.57 -7.78
C THR A 259 -1.73 10.15 -9.24
N THR A 260 -2.70 10.71 -9.97
CA THR A 260 -2.72 10.55 -11.43
C THR A 260 -1.50 11.26 -12.00
N PRO A 261 -0.73 10.60 -12.90
CA PRO A 261 0.36 11.25 -13.62
C PRO A 261 -0.09 12.50 -14.41
#